data_AF-A0A2G9YF98-F1
#
_entry.id   AF-A0A2G9YF98-F1
#
_cell.length_a   1.000
_cell.length_b   1.000
_cell.length_c   1.000
_cell.angle_alpha   90.00
_cell.angle_beta   90.00
_cell.angle_gamma   90.00
#
_symmetry.space_group_name_H-M   'P 1'
#
loop_
_entity.id
_entity.type
_entity.pdbx_description
1 polymer ?
#
loop_
_entity_poly.entity_id
_entity_poly.type
_entity_poly.pdbx_seq_one_letter_code
_entity_poly.pdbx_strand_id
1 'polypeptide(L)'
;MDEPLFFFILIFVTINIIQTWLIFAYKLLIRGGIIIGAMEAVEIPIILYLIIKGGIIGFLVVVFVEIVQWSFIAYFSTKSKI
;
A
#
# COMPACT_ATOMS: atom_id res chain seq x y z
N MET A 1 -12.81 -4.70 17.46
CA MET A 1 -12.45 -3.76 16.39
C MET A 1 -13.75 -3.38 15.71
N ASP A 2 -14.03 -2.08 15.57
CA ASP A 2 -15.30 -1.63 15.00
C ASP A 2 -15.42 -2.12 13.56
N GLU A 3 -16.62 -2.57 13.16
CA GLU A 3 -16.88 -3.12 11.80
C GLU A 3 -16.41 -2.19 10.67
N PRO A 4 -16.58 -0.85 10.74
CA PRO A 4 -16.04 0.05 9.73
C PRO A 4 -14.52 0.02 9.65
N LEU A 5 -13.85 -0.10 10.80
CA LEU A 5 -12.39 -0.06 10.89
C LEU A 5 -11.78 -1.30 10.24
N PHE A 6 -12.38 -2.46 10.47
CA PHE A 6 -12.00 -3.69 9.79
C PHE A 6 -12.16 -3.58 8.27
N PHE A 7 -13.28 -3.03 7.81
CA PHE A 7 -13.54 -2.83 6.40
C PHE A 7 -12.51 -1.92 5.73
N PHE A 8 -12.14 -0.81 6.38
CA PHE A 8 -11.08 0.08 5.86
C PHE A 8 -9.71 -0.57 5.86
N ILE A 9 -9.39 -1.43 6.83
CA ILE A 9 -8.15 -2.23 6.81
C ILE A 9 -8.13 -3.16 5.61
N LEU A 10 -9.25 -3.84 5.31
CA LEU A 10 -9.34 -4.72 4.14
C LEU A 10 -9.16 -3.96 2.83
N ILE A 11 -9.78 -2.78 2.70
CA ILE A 11 -9.59 -1.91 1.53
C ILE A 11 -8.12 -1.51 1.40
N PHE A 12 -7.52 -1.03 2.49
CA PHE A 12 -6.13 -0.59 2.52
C PHE A 12 -5.16 -1.71 2.09
N VAL A 13 -5.31 -2.91 2.65
CA VAL A 13 -4.50 -4.09 2.25
C VAL A 13 -4.71 -4.44 0.78
N THR A 14 -5.96 -4.38 0.30
CA THR A 14 -6.28 -4.69 -1.10
C THR A 14 -5.64 -3.69 -2.07
N ILE A 15 -5.69 -2.39 -1.74
CA ILE A 15 -5.03 -1.33 -2.53
C ILE A 15 -3.53 -1.60 -2.62
N ASN A 16 -2.86 -1.92 -1.50
CA ASN A 16 -1.43 -2.23 -1.46
C ASN A 16 -1.06 -3.45 -2.33
N ILE A 17 -1.87 -4.52 -2.28
CA ILE A 17 -1.66 -5.71 -3.13
C ILE A 17 -1.77 -5.34 -4.62
N ILE A 18 -2.80 -4.58 -5.00
CA ILE A 18 -3.01 -4.16 -6.38
C ILE A 18 -1.87 -3.23 -6.83
N GLN A 19 -1.47 -2.28 -5.98
CA GLN A 19 -0.37 -1.35 -6.23
C GLN A 19 0.94 -2.12 -6.47
N THR A 20 1.26 -3.07 -5.60
CA THR A 20 2.44 -3.94 -5.74
C THR A 20 2.42 -4.71 -7.07
N TRP A 21 1.27 -5.28 -7.46
CA TRP A 21 1.13 -5.97 -8.74
C TRP A 21 1.34 -5.05 -9.94
N LEU A 22 0.75 -3.84 -9.92
CA LEU A 22 0.90 -2.85 -10.98
C LEU A 22 2.36 -2.39 -11.13
N ILE A 23 3.09 -2.22 -10.02
CA ILE A 23 4.52 -1.88 -10.02
C ILE A 23 5.32 -2.92 -10.83
N PHE A 24 5.05 -4.21 -10.61
CA PHE A 24 5.71 -5.27 -11.36
C PHE A 24 5.25 -5.35 -12.81
N ALA A 25 3.95 -5.16 -13.09
CA ALA A 25 3.40 -5.21 -14.43
C ALA A 25 3.96 -4.11 -15.35
N TYR A 26 4.13 -2.89 -14.83
CA TYR A 26 4.57 -1.72 -15.61
C TYR A 26 6.09 -1.48 -15.59
N LYS A 27 6.88 -2.40 -15.03
CA LYS A 27 8.35 -2.37 -15.02
C LYS A 27 8.96 -1.01 -14.63
N LEU A 28 8.40 -0.32 -13.62
CA LEU A 28 8.93 0.96 -13.10
C LEU A 28 9.09 2.08 -14.17
N LEU A 29 8.44 1.99 -15.32
CA LEU A 29 8.49 3.04 -16.35
C LEU A 29 7.78 4.31 -15.86
N ILE A 30 8.10 5.47 -16.47
CA ILE A 30 7.55 6.80 -16.14
C ILE A 30 6.00 6.79 -15.98
N ARG A 31 5.29 5.98 -16.78
CA ARG A 31 3.83 5.80 -16.69
C ARG A 31 3.38 5.02 -15.44
N GLY A 32 4.16 4.03 -15.02
CA GLY A 32 3.95 3.30 -13.77
C GLY A 32 4.06 4.23 -12.57
N GLY A 33 5.07 5.12 -12.54
CA GLY A 33 5.22 6.12 -11.48
C GLY A 33 4.01 7.03 -11.29
N ILE A 34 3.37 7.46 -12.40
CA ILE A 34 2.15 8.30 -12.34
C ILE A 34 0.97 7.50 -11.78
N ILE A 35 0.78 6.25 -12.21
CA ILE A 35 -0.30 5.38 -11.72
C ILE A 35 -0.12 5.08 -10.23
N ILE A 36 1.11 4.78 -9.81
CA ILE A 36 1.45 4.54 -8.40
C ILE A 36 1.18 5.78 -7.56
N GLY A 37 1.68 6.95 -7.98
CA GLY A 37 1.44 8.20 -7.25
C GLY A 37 -0.04 8.57 -7.15
N ALA A 38 -0.84 8.25 -8.17
CA ALA A 38 -2.30 8.43 -8.12
C ALA A 38 -2.97 7.45 -7.12
N MET A 39 -2.50 6.21 -7.04
CA MET A 39 -3.01 5.23 -6.08
C MET A 39 -2.65 5.60 -4.64
N GLU A 40 -1.40 6.01 -4.40
CA GLU A 40 -0.97 6.49 -3.09
C GLU A 40 -1.78 7.70 -2.65
N ALA A 41 -2.11 8.63 -3.56
CA ALA A 41 -2.96 9.78 -3.25
C ALA A 41 -4.38 9.37 -2.81
N VAL A 42 -4.93 8.29 -3.37
CA VAL A 42 -6.22 7.71 -2.95
C VAL A 42 -6.11 6.98 -1.61
N GLU A 43 -4.94 6.44 -1.30
CA GLU A 43 -4.66 5.69 -0.08
C GLU A 43 -4.45 6.59 1.15
N ILE A 44 -3.86 7.78 0.97
CA ILE A 44 -3.58 8.75 2.06
C ILE A 44 -4.81 9.03 2.95
N PRO A 45 -6.01 9.33 2.43
CA PRO A 45 -7.21 9.52 3.26
C PRO A 45 -7.55 8.29 4.13
N ILE A 46 -7.33 7.08 3.60
CA ILE A 46 -7.60 5.83 4.31
C ILE A 46 -6.56 5.64 5.43
N ILE A 47 -5.28 5.90 5.15
CA ILE A 47 -4.22 5.88 6.15
C ILE A 47 -4.54 6.84 7.30
N LEU A 48 -4.89 8.09 6.98
CA LEU A 48 -5.25 9.09 8.00
C LEU A 48 -6.45 8.64 8.82
N TYR A 49 -7.48 8.09 8.18
CA TYR A 49 -8.63 7.54 8.88
C TYR A 49 -8.24 6.39 9.83
N LEU A 50 -7.42 5.44 9.35
CA LEU A 50 -6.96 4.29 10.14
C LEU A 50 -6.10 4.72 11.34
N ILE A 51 -5.25 5.74 11.18
CA ILE A 51 -4.43 6.27 12.29
C ILE A 51 -5.31 7.01 13.30
N ILE A 52 -6.19 7.90 12.83
CA ILE A 52 -7.01 8.76 13.72
C ILE A 52 -8.07 7.93 14.45
N LYS A 53 -8.73 6.99 13.77
CA LYS A 53 -9.82 6.17 14.36
C LYS A 53 -9.34 4.85 14.94
N GLY A 54 -8.29 4.25 14.37
CA GLY A 54 -7.76 2.96 14.82
C GLY A 54 -6.70 3.07 15.90
N GLY A 55 -6.23 4.29 16.20
CA GLY A 55 -5.20 4.54 17.20
C GLY A 55 -3.92 3.74 16.93
N ILE A 56 -3.35 3.15 17.97
CA ILE A 56 -2.09 2.39 17.85
C ILE A 56 -2.22 1.15 16.96
N ILE A 57 -3.38 0.48 16.97
CA ILE A 57 -3.60 -0.73 16.17
C ILE A 57 -3.65 -0.36 14.69
N GLY A 58 -4.44 0.67 14.34
CA GLY A 58 -4.51 1.16 12.96
C GLY A 58 -3.15 1.62 12.44
N PHE A 59 -2.40 2.37 13.26
CA PHE A 59 -1.02 2.76 12.94
C PHE A 59 -0.10 1.56 12.68
N LEU A 60 -0.10 0.55 13.56
CA LEU A 60 0.73 -0.64 13.41
C LEU A 60 0.37 -1.44 12.16
N VAL A 61 -0.92 -1.54 11.81
CA VAL A 61 -1.36 -2.19 10.58
C VAL A 61 -0.85 -1.44 9.35
N VAL A 62 -0.99 -0.12 9.31
CA VAL A 62 -0.46 0.72 8.22
C VAL A 62 1.04 0.48 8.05
N VAL A 63 1.81 0.65 9.11
CA VAL A 63 3.27 0.48 9.09
C VAL A 63 3.67 -0.93 8.66
N PHE A 64 2.99 -1.96 9.16
CA PHE A 64 3.31 -3.34 8.82
C PHE A 64 3.07 -3.63 7.34
N VAL A 65 1.90 -3.26 6.81
CA VAL A 65 1.55 -3.50 5.39
C VAL A 65 2.51 -2.75 4.48
N GLU A 66 2.82 -1.49 4.78
CA GLU A 66 3.77 -0.67 4.02
C GLU A 66 5.17 -1.28 4.03
N ILE A 67 5.69 -1.69 5.20
CA ILE A 67 6.99 -2.35 5.29
C ILE A 67 7.03 -3.61 4.44
N VAL A 68 5.98 -4.44 4.50
CA VAL A 68 5.89 -5.66 3.72
C VAL A 68 5.87 -5.33 2.22
N GLN A 69 5.00 -4.43 1.78
CA GLN A 69 4.89 -3.98 0.39
C GLN A 69 6.25 -3.50 -0.15
N TRP A 70 6.87 -2.52 0.52
CA TRP A 70 8.12 -1.93 0.06
C TRP A 70 9.30 -2.91 0.11
N SER A 71 9.32 -3.81 1.09
CA SER A 71 10.32 -4.88 1.14
C SER A 71 10.17 -5.85 -0.03
N PHE A 72 8.94 -6.23 -0.38
CA PHE A 72 8.66 -7.06 -1.55
C PHE A 72 9.08 -6.37 -2.85
N ILE A 73 8.69 -5.11 -3.03
CA ILE A 73 9.07 -4.31 -4.21
C ILE A 73 10.60 -4.20 -4.30
N ALA A 74 11.29 -3.86 -3.21
CA ALA A 74 12.74 -3.74 -3.17
C ALA A 74 13.42 -5.07 -3.52
N TYR A 75 13.00 -6.17 -2.90
CA TYR A 75 13.55 -7.50 -3.15
C TYR A 75 13.44 -7.87 -4.63
N PHE A 76 12.25 -7.77 -5.23
CA PHE A 76 12.06 -8.13 -6.62
C PHE A 76 12.68 -7.14 -7.61
N SER A 77 12.80 -5.85 -7.25
CA SER A 77 13.52 -4.86 -8.05
C SER A 77 15.01 -5.21 -8.19
N THR A 78 15.62 -5.84 -7.18
CA THR A 78 17.01 -6.34 -7.28
C THR A 78 17.15 -7.58 -8.16
N LYS A 79 16.10 -8.39 -8.28
CA LYS A 79 16.07 -9.62 -9.10
C LYS A 79 15.67 -9.36 -10.56
N SER A 80 14.97 -8.25 -10.84
CA SER A 80 14.54 -7.85 -12.18
C SER A 80 15.65 -7.19 -13.03
N LYS A 81 16.90 -7.13 -12.56
CA LYS A 81 18.07 -6.84 -13.41
C LYS A 81 18.55 -8.13 -14.10
N ILE A 82 17.73 -8.67 -15.00
CA ILE A 82 18.13 -9.56 -16.11
C ILE A 82 17.29 -9.17 -17.33
#